data_AF-A0A537MQS6-F1
#
_entry.id   AF-A0A537MQS6-F1
#
_cell.length_a   1.000
_cell.length_b   1.000
_cell.length_c   1.000
_cell.angle_alpha   90.00
_cell.angle_beta   90.00
_cell.angle_gamma   90.00
#
_symmetry.space_group_name_H-M   'P 1'
#
loop_
_entity.id
_entity.type
_entity.pdbx_description
1 polymer ?
#
loop_
_entity_poly.entity_id
_entity_poly.type
_entity_poly.pdbx_seq_one_letter_code
_entity_poly.pdbx_strand_id
1 'polypeptide(L)'
;GYGLVYPQLFPHHKRPDETTHAGTISWAQERSKSWLQVLNDHWLAGGKKYLCGDQITIADYLGSAIMSIGELIHCDLKNYPNVQRWLETVKKQPNYEKVNEVFNGFRASTEGKIWATV
;
A
#
# COMPACT_ATOMS: atom_id res chain seq x y z
N GLY A 1 4.73 -2.98 -3.58
CA GLY A 1 3.54 -3.86 -3.43
C GLY A 1 3.97 -5.25 -3.00
N TYR A 2 3.79 -6.28 -3.84
CA TYR A 2 4.07 -7.68 -3.50
C TYR A 2 5.48 -7.95 -2.97
N GLY A 3 6.52 -7.64 -3.76
CA GLY A 3 7.91 -7.95 -3.42
C GLY A 3 8.47 -7.16 -2.24
N LEU A 4 7.80 -6.07 -1.85
CA LEU A 4 8.16 -5.30 -0.66
C LEU A 4 7.45 -5.89 0.57
N VAL A 5 6.14 -6.13 0.48
CA VAL A 5 5.32 -6.44 1.66
C VAL A 5 5.41 -7.93 2.04
N TYR A 6 5.21 -8.84 1.09
CA TYR A 6 4.99 -10.25 1.43
C TYR A 6 6.23 -10.98 1.93
N PRO A 7 7.44 -10.77 1.37
CA PRO A 7 8.65 -11.39 1.90
C PRO A 7 8.97 -10.98 3.34
N GLN A 8 8.48 -9.82 3.79
CA GLN A 8 8.64 -9.37 5.17
C GLN A 8 7.59 -9.99 6.11
N LEU A 9 6.33 -10.12 5.65
CA LEU A 9 5.22 -10.62 6.48
C LEU A 9 5.17 -12.13 6.60
N PHE A 10 5.45 -12.85 5.51
CA PHE A 10 5.14 -14.27 5.41
C PHE A 10 6.44 -15.10 5.34
N PRO A 11 6.69 -15.99 6.31
CA PRO A 11 7.91 -16.80 6.33
C PRO A 11 8.15 -17.61 5.05
N HIS A 12 7.08 -18.11 4.43
CA HIS A 12 7.15 -18.88 3.18
C HIS A 12 7.42 -18.01 1.93
N HIS A 13 7.43 -16.68 2.06
CA HIS A 13 7.86 -15.75 1.02
C HIS A 13 9.31 -15.26 1.24
N LYS A 14 9.95 -15.59 2.37
CA LYS A 14 11.34 -15.21 2.64
C LYS A 14 12.27 -15.89 1.63
N ARG A 15 13.33 -15.19 1.20
CA ARG A 15 14.36 -15.81 0.34
C ARG A 15 15.30 -16.66 1.21
N PRO A 16 15.80 -17.80 0.71
CA PRO A 16 16.62 -18.71 1.52
C PRO A 16 17.89 -18.07 2.07
N ASP A 17 18.51 -17.18 1.31
CA ASP A 17 19.74 -16.47 1.68
C ASP A 17 19.48 -15.00 2.02
N GLU A 18 20.20 -14.49 3.03
CA GLU A 18 20.00 -13.13 3.56
C GLU A 18 20.33 -12.04 2.53
N THR A 19 21.38 -12.24 1.73
CA THR A 19 21.81 -11.28 0.70
C THR A 19 20.75 -11.10 -0.37
N THR A 20 20.22 -12.19 -0.93
CA THR A 20 19.14 -12.13 -1.93
C THR A 20 17.84 -11.65 -1.31
N HIS A 21 17.59 -11.96 -0.03
CA HIS A 21 16.41 -11.43 0.66
C HIS A 21 16.47 -9.90 0.77
N ALA A 22 17.59 -9.36 1.27
CA ALA A 22 17.82 -7.93 1.39
C ALA A 22 17.78 -7.23 0.01
N GLY A 23 18.44 -7.82 -0.99
CA GLY A 23 18.41 -7.31 -2.37
C GLY A 23 17.01 -7.29 -2.97
N THR A 24 16.22 -8.34 -2.74
CA THR A 24 14.81 -8.40 -3.18
C THR A 24 13.99 -7.27 -2.56
N ILE A 25 14.13 -7.06 -1.25
CA ILE A 25 13.41 -6.00 -0.52
C ILE A 25 13.83 -4.62 -1.03
N SER A 26 15.14 -4.35 -1.15
CA SER A 26 15.67 -3.06 -1.62
C SER A 26 15.15 -2.73 -3.03
N TRP A 27 15.25 -3.68 -3.96
CA TRP A 27 14.76 -3.50 -5.31
C TRP A 27 13.24 -3.26 -5.33
N ALA A 28 12.48 -4.03 -4.55
CA ALA A 28 11.03 -3.85 -4.47
C ALA A 28 10.63 -2.51 -3.80
N GLN A 29 11.43 -2.00 -2.87
CA GLN A 29 11.24 -0.70 -2.23
C GLN A 29 11.40 0.42 -3.26
N GLU A 30 12.50 0.43 -4.02
CA GLU A 30 12.75 1.40 -5.09
C GLU A 30 11.63 1.39 -6.14
N ARG A 31 11.26 0.19 -6.62
CA ARG A 31 10.16 0.05 -7.59
C ARG A 31 8.83 0.54 -7.03
N SER A 32 8.55 0.28 -5.76
CA SER A 32 7.33 0.77 -5.10
C SER A 32 7.31 2.30 -5.06
N LYS A 33 8.43 2.94 -4.73
CA LYS A 33 8.56 4.42 -4.74
C LYS A 33 8.28 5.01 -6.13
N SER A 34 8.84 4.42 -7.19
CA SER A 34 8.60 4.89 -8.57
C SER A 34 7.11 4.80 -8.96
N TRP A 35 6.44 3.69 -8.64
CA TRP A 35 5.03 3.52 -8.98
C TRP A 35 4.10 4.38 -8.13
N LEU A 36 4.43 4.59 -6.85
CA LEU A 36 3.70 5.54 -6.00
C LEU A 36 3.81 6.96 -6.54
N GLN A 37 4.99 7.34 -7.04
CA GLN A 37 5.17 8.63 -7.67
C GLN A 37 4.30 8.78 -8.92
N VAL A 38 4.25 7.76 -9.79
CA VAL A 38 3.34 7.77 -10.96
C VAL A 38 1.87 7.86 -10.55
N LEU A 39 1.45 7.11 -9.53
CA LEU A 39 0.08 7.17 -9.00
C LEU A 39 -0.24 8.58 -8.45
N ASN A 40 0.69 9.17 -7.72
CA ASN A 40 0.55 10.48 -7.09
C ASN A 40 0.53 11.64 -8.09
N ASP A 41 1.50 11.65 -9.01
CA ASP A 41 1.84 12.80 -9.85
C ASP A 41 1.10 12.78 -11.20
N HIS A 42 0.59 11.63 -11.62
CA HIS A 42 -0.14 11.50 -12.89
C HIS A 42 -1.59 11.09 -12.70
N TRP A 43 -1.85 9.95 -12.04
CA TRP A 43 -3.20 9.39 -12.01
C TRP A 43 -4.14 10.14 -11.06
N LEU A 44 -3.64 10.51 -9.88
CA LEU A 44 -4.38 11.26 -8.86
C LEU A 44 -4.08 12.77 -8.86
N ALA A 45 -3.34 13.26 -9.86
CA ALA A 45 -3.06 14.67 -10.02
C ALA A 45 -4.32 15.46 -10.46
N GLY A 46 -4.23 16.79 -10.33
CA GLY A 46 -5.27 17.71 -10.81
C GLY A 46 -6.54 17.75 -9.95
N GLY A 47 -6.47 17.36 -8.67
CA GLY A 47 -7.57 17.52 -7.72
C GLY A 47 -8.72 16.51 -7.86
N LYS A 48 -8.57 15.49 -8.71
CA LYS A 48 -9.59 14.43 -8.88
C LYS A 48 -9.86 13.73 -7.55
N LYS A 49 -11.14 13.57 -7.20
CA LYS A 49 -11.52 12.90 -5.95
C LYS A 49 -11.13 11.41 -5.96
N TYR A 50 -11.28 10.73 -7.10
CA TYR A 50 -11.04 9.31 -7.32
C TYR A 50 -10.17 9.09 -8.57
N LEU A 51 -9.79 7.84 -8.85
CA LEU A 51 -8.91 7.50 -9.98
C LEU A 51 -9.49 7.90 -11.34
N CYS A 52 -10.81 7.77 -11.49
CA CYS A 52 -11.51 8.02 -12.75
C CYS A 52 -12.32 9.33 -12.76
N GLY A 53 -12.07 10.26 -11.82
CA GLY A 53 -12.76 11.55 -11.73
C GLY A 53 -13.41 11.76 -10.36
N ASP A 54 -14.62 12.31 -10.32
CA ASP A 54 -15.26 12.72 -9.05
C ASP A 54 -16.19 11.67 -8.45
N GLN A 55 -16.50 10.62 -9.21
CA GLN A 55 -17.30 9.49 -8.77
C GLN A 55 -16.42 8.26 -8.51
N ILE A 56 -16.77 7.50 -7.48
CA ILE A 56 -16.06 6.26 -7.16
C ILE A 56 -16.37 5.20 -8.22
N THR A 57 -15.36 4.41 -8.58
CA THR A 57 -15.49 3.33 -9.56
C THR A 57 -14.82 2.05 -9.07
N ILE A 58 -14.95 0.96 -9.83
CA ILE A 58 -14.21 -0.29 -9.60
C ILE A 58 -12.68 -0.09 -9.57
N ALA A 59 -12.15 0.94 -10.23
CA ALA A 59 -10.73 1.25 -10.19
C ALA A 59 -10.28 1.62 -8.77
N ASP A 60 -11.11 2.34 -8.02
CA ASP A 60 -10.81 2.76 -6.64
C ASP A 60 -10.85 1.58 -5.66
N TYR A 61 -11.82 0.68 -5.83
CA TYR A 61 -11.89 -0.54 -5.03
C TYR A 61 -10.68 -1.45 -5.28
N LEU A 62 -10.32 -1.70 -6.55
CA LEU A 62 -9.13 -2.48 -6.88
C LEU A 62 -7.85 -1.80 -6.38
N GLY A 63 -7.70 -0.51 -6.64
CA GLY A 63 -6.52 0.24 -6.25
C GLY A 63 -6.36 0.28 -4.73
N SER A 64 -7.43 0.53 -3.97
CA SER A 64 -7.36 0.62 -2.51
C SER A 64 -7.04 -0.72 -1.86
N ALA A 65 -7.51 -1.84 -2.43
CA ALA A 65 -7.10 -3.17 -2.00
C ALA A 65 -5.58 -3.40 -2.21
N ILE A 66 -5.02 -2.94 -3.33
CA ILE A 66 -3.58 -3.03 -3.59
C ILE A 66 -2.79 -2.08 -2.70
N MET A 67 -3.29 -0.88 -2.43
CA MET A 67 -2.57 0.14 -1.66
C MET A 67 -2.60 -0.12 -0.17
N SER A 68 -3.72 -0.61 0.37
CA SER A 68 -3.87 -0.92 1.79
C SER A 68 -2.87 -1.96 2.28
N ILE A 69 -2.39 -2.90 1.45
CA ILE A 69 -1.37 -3.89 1.88
C ILE A 69 -0.09 -3.24 2.44
N GLY A 70 0.23 -2.01 2.02
CA GLY A 70 1.37 -1.26 2.56
C GLY A 70 1.22 -0.93 4.05
N GLU A 71 -0.01 -0.88 4.55
CA GLU A 71 -0.31 -0.61 5.96
C GLU A 71 0.09 -1.77 6.86
N LEU A 72 0.14 -3.01 6.34
CA LEU A 72 0.61 -4.17 7.10
C LEU A 72 2.09 -4.06 7.49
N ILE A 73 2.87 -3.30 6.73
CA ILE A 73 4.27 -2.96 7.04
C ILE A 73 4.42 -1.49 7.47
N HIS A 74 3.30 -0.82 7.77
CA HIS A 74 3.26 0.56 8.28
C HIS A 74 3.95 1.58 7.38
N CYS A 75 3.78 1.46 6.06
CA CYS A 75 4.25 2.48 5.12
C CYS A 75 3.65 3.86 5.43
N ASP A 76 4.50 4.89 5.38
CA ASP A 76 4.11 6.30 5.47
C ASP A 76 3.98 6.88 4.06
N LEU A 77 2.81 7.48 3.76
CA LEU A 77 2.51 8.06 2.45
C LEU A 77 2.71 9.58 2.40
N LYS A 78 3.40 10.20 3.37
CA LYS A 78 3.63 11.65 3.41
C LYS A 78 4.27 12.24 2.14
N ASN A 79 5.09 11.45 1.44
CA ASN A 79 5.74 11.85 0.20
C ASN A 79 4.80 11.74 -1.02
N TYR A 80 3.60 11.19 -0.82
CA TYR A 80 2.58 10.92 -1.84
C TYR A 80 1.20 11.44 -1.39
N PRO A 81 1.06 12.76 -1.19
CA PRO A 81 -0.13 13.35 -0.56
C PRO A 81 -1.43 13.08 -1.32
N ASN A 82 -1.39 12.98 -2.66
CA ASN A 82 -2.59 12.67 -3.46
C ASN A 82 -3.02 11.23 -3.25
N VAL A 83 -2.06 10.29 -3.12
CA VAL A 83 -2.32 8.88 -2.80
C VAL A 83 -2.88 8.74 -1.40
N GLN A 84 -2.29 9.42 -0.41
CA GLN A 84 -2.76 9.40 0.97
C GLN A 84 -4.21 9.91 1.05
N ARG A 85 -4.48 11.11 0.52
CA ARG A 85 -5.83 11.70 0.48
C ARG A 85 -6.82 10.80 -0.24
N TRP A 86 -6.45 10.22 -1.38
CA TRP A 86 -7.31 9.31 -2.13
C TRP A 86 -7.65 8.06 -1.31
N LEU A 87 -6.66 7.41 -0.71
CA LEU A 87 -6.86 6.20 0.09
C LEU A 87 -7.77 6.50 1.28
N GLU A 88 -7.52 7.59 2.01
CA GLU A 88 -8.39 8.06 3.09
C GLU A 88 -9.83 8.36 2.62
N THR A 89 -10.00 8.82 1.38
CA THR A 89 -11.32 9.05 0.79
C THR A 89 -12.05 7.74 0.48
N VAL A 90 -11.34 6.73 -0.04
CA VAL A 90 -11.93 5.40 -0.31
C VAL A 90 -12.26 4.67 1.00
N LYS A 91 -11.45 4.84 2.05
CA LYS A 91 -11.71 4.27 3.38
C LYS A 91 -12.99 4.78 4.05
N LYS A 92 -13.49 5.95 3.64
CA LYS A 92 -14.75 6.53 4.14
C LYS A 92 -16.01 5.95 3.48
N GLN A 93 -15.87 5.02 2.54
CA GLN A 93 -17.03 4.40 1.89
C GLN A 93 -17.84 3.54 2.88
N PRO A 94 -19.17 3.42 2.68
CA PRO A 94 -20.00 2.53 3.47
C PRO A 94 -19.43 1.11 3.49
N ASN A 95 -19.47 0.48 4.67
CA ASN A 95 -19.00 -0.88 4.91
C ASN A 95 -17.49 -1.12 4.76
N TYR A 96 -16.65 -0.10 4.49
CA TYR A 96 -15.20 -0.30 4.35
C TYR A 96 -14.60 -1.01 5.58
N GLU A 97 -14.90 -0.52 6.79
CA GLU A 97 -14.41 -1.12 8.04
C GLU A 97 -14.91 -2.56 8.21
N LYS A 98 -16.19 -2.82 7.94
CA LYS A 98 -16.79 -4.15 8.06
C LYS A 98 -16.10 -5.16 7.12
N VAL A 99 -15.78 -4.75 5.90
CA VAL A 99 -15.11 -5.61 4.92
C VAL A 99 -13.64 -5.84 5.28
N ASN A 100 -12.99 -4.84 5.88
CA ASN A 100 -11.56 -4.89 6.21
C ASN A 100 -11.27 -5.25 7.67
N GLU A 101 -12.25 -5.70 8.46
CA GLU A 101 -12.09 -6.01 9.89
C GLU A 101 -10.93 -6.98 10.14
N VAL A 102 -10.88 -8.10 9.41
CA VAL A 102 -9.81 -9.09 9.51
C VAL A 102 -8.46 -8.51 9.08
N PHE A 103 -8.45 -7.70 8.02
CA PHE A 103 -7.25 -7.02 7.54
C PHE A 103 -6.69 -6.06 8.60
N ASN A 104 -7.56 -5.28 9.25
CA ASN A 104 -7.22 -4.36 10.32
C ASN A 104 -6.67 -5.10 11.54
N GLY A 105 -7.26 -6.25 11.90
CA GLY A 105 -6.73 -7.13 12.94
C GLY A 105 -5.33 -7.65 12.61
N PHE A 106 -5.09 -8.02 11.35
CA PHE A 106 -3.75 -8.44 10.91
C PHE A 106 -2.75 -7.28 10.96
N ARG A 107 -3.13 -6.08 10.49
CA ARG A 107 -2.32 -4.86 10.61
C ARG A 107 -1.92 -4.57 12.06
N ALA A 108 -2.85 -4.67 13.01
CA ALA A 108 -2.54 -4.44 14.42
C ALA A 108 -1.49 -5.45 14.95
N SER A 109 -1.54 -6.71 14.50
CA SER A 109 -0.57 -7.75 14.89
C SER A 109 0.86 -7.53 14.35
N THR A 110 1.06 -6.57 13.44
CA THR A 110 2.37 -6.23 12.87
C THR A 110 3.01 -4.99 13.52
N GLU A 111 2.34 -4.36 14.47
CA GLU A 111 2.88 -3.22 15.22
C GLU A 111 4.14 -3.59 16.02
N GLY A 112 5.05 -2.62 16.20
CA GLY A 112 6.30 -2.80 16.94
C GLY A 112 7.41 -3.59 16.22
N LYS A 113 7.12 -4.17 15.05
CA LYS A 113 8.12 -4.82 14.19
C LYS A 113 8.82 -3.79 13.30
N ILE A 114 10.07 -4.10 12.94
CA ILE A 114 10.87 -3.27 12.03
C ILE A 114 10.61 -3.73 10.60
N TRP A 115 10.23 -2.79 9.74
CA TRP A 115 9.90 -3.03 8.35
C TRP A 115 10.73 -2.12 7.43
N ALA A 116 11.08 -2.61 6.26
CA ALA A 116 11.48 -1.77 5.13
C ALA A 116 10.22 -1.19 4.48
N THR A 117 10.08 0.13 4.48
CA THR A 117 8.89 0.86 4.01
C THR A 117 9.20 1.80 2.85
N VAL A 118 8.19 2.42 2.26
CA VAL A 118 8.41 3.55 1.32
C VAL A 118 8.55 4.87 2.04
#